data_AF-A0AAU3I6W1-F1
#
_entry.id   AF-A0AAU3I6W1-F1
#
_cell.length_a   1.000
_cell.length_b   1.000
_cell.length_c   1.000
_cell.angle_alpha   90.00
_cell.angle_beta   90.00
_cell.angle_gamma   90.00
#
_symmetry.space_group_name_H-M   'P 1'
#
loop_
_entity.id
_entity.type
_entity.pdbx_description
1 polymer ?
#
loop_
_entity_poly.entity_id
_entity_poly.type
_entity_poly.pdbx_seq_one_letter_code
_entity_poly.pdbx_strand_id
1 'polypeptide(L)'
;MNTATAPVDDDTEIILSWLPQYIGLHGHAGVGKDSVAKILETYGYTPVAFADRLREALYILNPLIEEGYGGVEYRIQDLVDNFGGWDSVKRKYPEVRRLLQVLGTEVGREMISQNVWVDSVFKTLEEDKKYVFTDVRFVNEHQAVDSRLGLLIKINRPGTEPANDHTSEQDLPNQWFDATIVNDGTLEDLNTKVRDILRLA
;
A
#
# COMPACT_ATOMS: atom_id res chain seq x y z
N MET A 1 35.27 -16.07 7.14
CA MET A 1 34.99 -15.50 5.81
C MET A 1 34.31 -14.18 6.04
N ASN A 2 35.07 -13.10 5.90
CA ASN A 2 34.62 -11.73 6.17
C ASN A 2 34.00 -11.21 4.87
N THR A 3 32.67 -11.08 4.81
CA THR A 3 32.00 -10.40 3.69
C THR A 3 32.21 -8.91 3.88
N ALA A 4 33.31 -8.40 3.31
CA ALA A 4 33.52 -6.96 3.20
C ALA A 4 32.42 -6.39 2.31
N THR A 5 31.44 -5.72 2.90
CA THR A 5 30.54 -4.81 2.21
C THR A 5 31.41 -3.68 1.66
N ALA A 6 31.34 -3.46 0.34
CA ALA A 6 32.01 -2.34 -0.31
C ALA A 6 31.60 -1.02 0.40
N PRO A 7 32.54 -0.06 0.55
CA PRO A 7 32.20 1.23 1.15
C PRO A 7 31.13 1.89 0.28
N VAL A 8 30.01 2.23 0.90
CA VAL A 8 28.95 3.04 0.30
C VAL A 8 29.58 4.42 0.08
N ASP A 9 29.58 4.90 -1.16
CA ASP A 9 30.18 6.19 -1.55
C ASP A 9 29.65 7.34 -0.68
N ASP A 10 30.49 8.30 -0.29
CA ASP A 10 30.18 9.40 0.66
C ASP A 10 28.94 10.20 0.21
N ASP A 11 28.77 10.35 -1.12
CA ASP A 11 27.61 10.98 -1.74
C ASP A 11 26.30 10.21 -1.47
N THR A 12 26.39 8.89 -1.32
CA THR A 12 25.24 8.02 -1.05
C THR A 12 24.79 8.10 0.41
N GLU A 13 25.71 8.24 1.38
CA GLU A 13 25.33 8.48 2.77
C GLU A 13 24.63 9.83 2.95
N ILE A 14 25.12 10.87 2.27
CA ILE A 14 24.48 12.19 2.29
C ILE A 14 23.07 12.09 1.70
N ILE A 15 22.89 11.50 0.51
CA ILE A 15 21.56 11.34 -0.12
C ILE A 15 20.59 10.57 0.80
N LEU A 16 21.04 9.50 1.46
CA LEU A 16 20.20 8.70 2.37
C LEU A 16 19.69 9.49 3.58
N SER A 17 20.42 10.53 4.01
CA SER A 17 20.05 11.39 5.15
C SER A 17 18.94 12.40 4.83
N TRP A 18 18.73 12.73 3.55
CA TRP A 18 17.69 13.67 3.10
C TRP A 18 16.45 13.00 2.54
N LEU A 19 16.44 11.68 2.44
CA LEU A 19 15.28 10.96 1.94
C LEU A 19 14.03 11.24 2.81
N PRO A 20 12.87 11.47 2.18
CA PRO A 20 11.65 11.76 2.89
C PRO A 20 11.30 10.63 3.86
N GLN A 21 10.69 10.98 4.99
CA GLN A 21 10.28 9.95 5.94
C GLN A 21 9.19 9.04 5.37
N TYR A 22 8.31 9.60 4.54
CA TYR A 22 7.14 8.93 4.01
C TYR A 22 7.16 8.91 2.49
N ILE A 23 6.84 7.77 1.90
CA ILE A 23 6.57 7.63 0.47
C ILE A 23 5.15 7.09 0.29
N GLY A 24 4.35 7.72 -0.56
CA GLY A 24 3.03 7.23 -0.95
C GLY A 24 3.06 6.64 -2.36
N LEU A 25 2.63 5.38 -2.52
CA LEU A 25 2.51 4.72 -3.82
C LEU A 25 1.05 4.68 -4.28
N HIS A 26 0.84 5.12 -5.51
CA HIS A 26 -0.45 5.07 -6.19
C HIS A 26 -0.36 4.33 -7.53
N GLY A 27 -1.46 3.71 -7.95
CA GLY A 27 -1.58 3.01 -9.22
C GLY A 27 -2.49 1.78 -9.13
N HIS A 28 -2.92 1.23 -10.26
CA HIS A 28 -3.84 0.08 -10.29
C HIS A 28 -3.20 -1.23 -9.81
N ALA A 29 -4.02 -2.27 -9.60
CA ALA A 29 -3.50 -3.60 -9.30
C ALA A 29 -2.64 -4.12 -10.47
N GLY A 30 -1.50 -4.74 -10.18
CA GLY A 30 -0.62 -5.34 -11.20
C GLY A 30 0.36 -4.39 -11.90
N VAL A 31 0.35 -3.09 -11.58
CA VAL A 31 1.29 -2.10 -12.18
C VAL A 31 2.71 -2.18 -11.62
N GLY A 32 2.94 -2.96 -10.55
CA GLY A 32 4.27 -3.14 -9.94
C GLY A 32 4.52 -2.40 -8.62
N LYS A 33 3.46 -1.92 -7.93
CA LYS A 33 3.58 -1.27 -6.62
C LYS A 33 4.35 -2.09 -5.60
N ASP A 34 4.03 -3.39 -5.48
CA ASP A 34 4.69 -4.29 -4.54
C ASP A 34 6.19 -4.45 -4.87
N SER A 35 6.54 -4.44 -6.16
CA SER A 35 7.94 -4.46 -6.60
C SER A 35 8.67 -3.16 -6.23
N VAL A 36 8.03 -2.01 -6.38
CA VAL A 36 8.61 -0.71 -5.96
C VAL A 36 8.75 -0.65 -4.45
N ALA A 37 7.74 -1.07 -3.68
CA ALA A 37 7.84 -1.17 -2.22
C ALA A 37 9.01 -2.08 -1.81
N LYS A 38 9.20 -3.21 -2.51
CA LYS A 38 10.32 -4.12 -2.25
C LYS A 38 11.69 -3.51 -2.52
N ILE A 39 11.79 -2.66 -3.55
CA ILE A 39 13.00 -1.89 -3.83
C ILE A 39 13.22 -0.86 -2.73
N LEU A 40 12.18 -0.13 -2.29
CA LEU A 40 12.29 0.88 -1.23
C LEU A 40 12.70 0.30 0.12
N GLU A 41 12.40 -0.97 0.42
CA GLU A 41 12.95 -1.67 1.59
C GLU A 41 14.49 -1.66 1.60
N THR A 42 15.17 -1.70 0.45
CA THR A 42 16.65 -1.62 0.39
C THR A 42 17.18 -0.24 0.76
N TYR A 43 16.31 0.77 0.83
CA TYR A 43 16.60 2.14 1.27
C TYR A 43 16.11 2.40 2.70
N GLY A 44 15.70 1.35 3.43
CA GLY A 44 15.28 1.43 4.83
C GLY A 44 13.81 1.78 5.05
N TYR A 45 12.97 1.76 4.00
CA TYR A 45 11.53 1.99 4.15
C TYR A 45 10.82 0.71 4.60
N THR A 46 9.86 0.86 5.51
CA THR A 46 8.96 -0.21 5.93
C THR A 46 7.63 -0.11 5.16
N PRO A 47 7.19 -1.14 4.43
CA PRO A 47 5.89 -1.13 3.76
C PRO A 47 4.73 -1.15 4.76
N VAL A 48 3.76 -0.29 4.54
CA VAL A 48 2.50 -0.21 5.30
C VAL A 48 1.33 0.02 4.33
N ALA A 49 0.13 -0.38 4.73
CA ALA A 49 -1.09 -0.08 3.99
C ALA A 49 -2.18 0.49 4.91
N PHE A 50 -2.94 1.47 4.43
CA PHE A 50 -4.13 1.98 5.13
C PHE A 50 -5.16 0.87 5.32
N ALA A 51 -5.28 -0.02 4.33
CA ALA A 51 -6.15 -1.18 4.41
C ALA A 51 -5.76 -2.20 5.49
N ASP A 52 -4.56 -2.15 6.08
CA ASP A 52 -4.16 -3.11 7.12
C ASP A 52 -4.97 -2.92 8.40
N ARG A 53 -5.22 -1.67 8.81
CA ARG A 53 -6.08 -1.38 9.98
C ARG A 53 -7.53 -1.82 9.76
N LEU A 54 -8.02 -1.70 8.52
CA LEU A 54 -9.34 -2.21 8.12
C LEU A 54 -9.40 -3.73 8.20
N ARG A 55 -8.39 -4.43 7.67
CA ARG A 55 -8.28 -5.89 7.75
C ARG A 55 -8.20 -6.37 9.19
N GLU A 56 -7.39 -5.71 10.01
CA GLU A 56 -7.28 -6.01 11.44
C GLU A 56 -8.61 -5.83 12.16
N ALA A 57 -9.35 -4.75 11.90
CA ALA A 57 -10.67 -4.54 12.48
C ALA A 57 -11.64 -5.70 12.12
N LEU A 58 -11.66 -6.13 10.86
CA LEU A 58 -12.49 -7.27 10.43
C LEU A 58 -12.00 -8.60 11.02
N TYR A 59 -10.69 -8.78 11.15
CA TYR A 59 -10.08 -9.96 11.79
C TYR A 59 -10.45 -10.05 13.27
N ILE A 60 -10.49 -8.92 13.98
CA ILE A 60 -10.89 -8.83 15.39
C ILE A 60 -12.41 -9.06 15.53
N LEU A 61 -13.22 -8.42 14.68
CA LEU A 61 -14.68 -8.62 14.67
C LEU A 61 -15.04 -10.08 14.42
N ASN A 62 -14.22 -10.76 13.60
CA ASN A 62 -14.27 -12.19 13.33
C ASN A 62 -15.67 -12.74 13.00
N PRO A 63 -16.41 -12.15 12.03
CA PRO A 63 -17.75 -12.64 11.69
C PRO A 63 -17.69 -14.06 11.09
N LEU A 64 -18.85 -14.73 11.09
CA LEU A 64 -19.07 -15.96 10.35
C LEU A 64 -19.29 -15.61 8.87
N ILE A 65 -18.66 -16.39 7.98
CA ILE A 65 -18.78 -16.28 6.53
C ILE A 65 -19.37 -17.60 6.04
N GLU A 66 -20.54 -17.50 5.41
CA GLU A 66 -21.22 -18.65 4.81
C GLU A 66 -20.66 -18.95 3.42
N GLU A 67 -20.34 -20.22 3.15
CA GLU A 67 -19.89 -20.72 1.84
C GLU A 67 -20.99 -21.54 1.16
N GLY A 68 -21.60 -20.98 0.10
CA GLY A 68 -22.45 -21.72 -0.84
C GLY A 68 -23.79 -22.24 -0.27
N TYR A 69 -24.47 -23.06 -1.07
CA TYR A 69 -25.74 -23.69 -0.68
C TYR A 69 -25.45 -24.91 0.21
N GLY A 70 -25.42 -24.69 1.53
CA GLY A 70 -25.16 -25.75 2.50
C GLY A 70 -24.93 -25.29 3.93
N GLY A 71 -24.80 -23.98 4.18
CA GLY A 71 -24.71 -23.43 5.54
C GLY A 71 -23.38 -23.73 6.24
N VAL A 72 -22.31 -24.05 5.50
CA VAL A 72 -20.99 -24.19 6.12
C VAL A 72 -20.46 -22.78 6.40
N GLU A 73 -20.27 -22.49 7.69
CA GLU A 73 -19.80 -21.19 8.16
C GLU A 73 -18.36 -21.29 8.66
N TYR A 74 -17.53 -20.35 8.25
CA TYR A 74 -16.17 -20.21 8.74
C TYR A 74 -15.98 -18.85 9.40
N ARG A 75 -15.21 -18.80 10.49
CA ARG A 75 -14.75 -17.53 11.05
C ARG A 75 -13.70 -16.90 10.13
N ILE A 76 -13.69 -15.58 10.03
CA ILE A 76 -12.70 -14.84 9.21
C ILE A 76 -11.27 -15.24 9.58
N GLN A 77 -10.97 -15.38 10.87
CA GLN A 77 -9.62 -15.78 11.31
C GLN A 77 -9.23 -17.15 10.74
N ASP A 78 -10.11 -18.15 10.85
CA ASP A 78 -9.88 -19.49 10.30
C ASP A 78 -9.65 -19.45 8.78
N LEU A 79 -10.41 -18.62 8.06
CA LEU A 79 -10.22 -18.43 6.63
C LEU A 79 -8.85 -17.81 6.31
N VAL A 80 -8.50 -16.71 6.98
CA VAL A 80 -7.25 -15.99 6.70
C VAL A 80 -6.04 -16.84 7.05
N ASP A 81 -6.04 -17.51 8.20
CA ASP A 81 -4.89 -18.24 8.72
C ASP A 81 -4.65 -19.56 7.97
N ASN A 82 -5.71 -20.23 7.50
CA ASN A 82 -5.60 -21.56 6.88
C ASN A 82 -5.66 -21.54 5.34
N PHE A 83 -6.10 -20.45 4.70
CA PHE A 83 -6.33 -20.42 3.25
C PHE A 83 -5.47 -19.41 2.50
N GLY A 84 -4.24 -19.14 2.98
CA GLY A 84 -3.27 -18.33 2.25
C GLY A 84 -3.51 -16.82 2.37
N GLY A 85 -4.05 -16.38 3.51
CA GLY A 85 -4.19 -14.97 3.86
C GLY A 85 -5.28 -14.23 3.10
N TRP A 86 -5.31 -12.91 3.32
CA TRP A 86 -6.34 -12.01 2.79
C TRP A 86 -6.54 -12.09 1.28
N ASP A 87 -5.47 -12.16 0.49
CA ASP A 87 -5.58 -12.13 -0.97
C ASP A 87 -6.24 -13.37 -1.54
N SER A 88 -5.99 -14.53 -0.95
CA SER A 88 -6.65 -15.77 -1.31
C SER A 88 -8.12 -15.75 -0.88
N VAL A 89 -8.39 -15.37 0.38
CA VAL A 89 -9.74 -15.33 0.94
C VAL A 89 -10.65 -14.36 0.16
N LYS A 90 -10.18 -13.13 -0.14
CA LYS A 90 -10.94 -12.14 -0.93
C LYS A 90 -11.31 -12.64 -2.34
N ARG A 91 -10.51 -13.54 -2.93
CA ARG A 91 -10.81 -14.11 -4.26
C ARG A 91 -11.80 -15.25 -4.17
N LYS A 92 -11.69 -16.11 -3.16
CA LYS A 92 -12.53 -17.29 -2.99
C LYS A 92 -13.89 -16.97 -2.38
N TYR A 93 -13.96 -15.98 -1.49
CA TYR A 93 -15.16 -15.64 -0.72
C TYR A 93 -15.60 -14.18 -1.02
N PRO A 94 -16.56 -13.97 -1.96
CA PRO A 94 -17.02 -12.63 -2.35
C PRO A 94 -17.54 -11.80 -1.17
N GLU A 95 -18.16 -12.45 -0.18
CA GLU A 95 -18.69 -11.79 1.02
C GLU A 95 -17.58 -11.11 1.84
N VAL A 96 -16.38 -11.67 1.88
CA VAL A 96 -15.25 -11.03 2.58
C VAL A 96 -14.85 -9.73 1.91
N ARG A 97 -14.90 -9.66 0.57
CA ARG A 97 -14.67 -8.39 -0.15
C ARG A 97 -15.77 -7.38 0.15
N ARG A 98 -17.03 -7.80 0.14
CA ARG A 98 -18.19 -6.94 0.47
C ARG A 98 -18.06 -6.37 1.88
N LEU A 99 -17.74 -7.20 2.87
CA LEU A 99 -17.55 -6.77 4.26
C LEU A 99 -16.40 -5.78 4.40
N LEU A 100 -15.26 -6.00 3.75
CA LEU A 100 -14.15 -5.03 3.75
C LEU A 100 -14.55 -3.70 3.10
N GLN A 101 -15.33 -3.72 2.02
CA GLN A 101 -15.79 -2.49 1.35
C GLN A 101 -16.77 -1.69 2.22
N VAL A 102 -17.78 -2.36 2.76
CA VAL A 102 -18.80 -1.74 3.63
C VAL A 102 -18.16 -1.24 4.92
N LEU A 103 -17.34 -2.07 5.58
CA LEU A 103 -16.63 -1.66 6.79
C LEU A 103 -15.68 -0.50 6.49
N GLY A 104 -14.96 -0.55 5.37
CA GLY A 104 -14.00 0.47 4.97
C GLY A 104 -14.64 1.82 4.64
N THR A 105 -15.76 1.82 3.93
CA THR A 105 -16.35 3.04 3.35
C THR A 105 -17.54 3.52 4.16
N GLU A 106 -18.65 2.78 4.13
CA GLU A 106 -19.91 3.17 4.76
C GLU A 106 -19.75 3.30 6.29
N VAL A 107 -19.19 2.27 6.94
CA VAL A 107 -19.03 2.29 8.40
C VAL A 107 -17.83 3.15 8.81
N GLY A 108 -16.66 2.89 8.24
CA GLY A 108 -15.43 3.58 8.61
C GLY A 108 -15.46 5.06 8.24
N ARG A 109 -15.55 5.36 6.93
CA ARG A 109 -15.37 6.73 6.43
C ARG A 109 -16.61 7.59 6.61
N GLU A 110 -17.78 7.07 6.24
CA GLU A 110 -19.02 7.87 6.22
C GLU A 110 -19.63 8.02 7.62
N MET A 111 -19.70 6.93 8.40
CA MET A 111 -20.31 6.99 9.73
C MET A 111 -19.36 7.45 10.85
N ILE A 112 -18.07 7.08 10.80
CA ILE A 112 -17.12 7.40 11.89
C ILE A 112 -16.27 8.62 11.55
N SER A 113 -15.42 8.54 10.53
CA SER A 113 -14.58 9.64 10.09
C SER A 113 -13.91 9.29 8.76
N GLN A 114 -13.86 10.24 7.83
CA GLN A 114 -13.14 10.07 6.57
C GLN A 114 -11.68 9.63 6.80
N ASN A 115 -11.07 10.06 7.91
CA ASN A 115 -9.67 9.78 8.29
C ASN A 115 -9.48 8.55 9.18
N VAL A 116 -10.52 7.76 9.48
CA VAL A 116 -10.43 6.67 10.47
C VAL A 116 -9.26 5.71 10.22
N TRP A 117 -9.01 5.33 8.96
CA TRP A 117 -7.93 4.40 8.60
C TRP A 117 -6.57 5.07 8.55
N VAL A 118 -6.52 6.33 8.11
CA VAL A 118 -5.32 7.17 8.14
C VAL A 118 -4.84 7.35 9.58
N ASP A 119 -5.71 7.87 10.44
CA ASP A 119 -5.39 8.14 11.84
C ASP A 119 -4.99 6.85 12.57
N SER A 120 -5.63 5.73 12.22
CA SER A 120 -5.30 4.43 12.82
C SER A 120 -3.91 3.92 12.42
N VAL A 121 -3.48 4.12 11.16
CA VAL A 121 -2.11 3.75 10.75
C VAL A 121 -1.09 4.69 11.39
N PHE A 122 -1.29 6.00 11.32
CA PHE A 122 -0.30 6.96 11.84
C PHE A 122 -0.05 6.82 13.35
N LYS A 123 -1.03 6.34 14.12
CA LYS A 123 -0.86 6.01 15.55
C LYS A 123 0.12 4.86 15.82
N THR A 124 0.40 4.01 14.83
CA THR A 124 1.29 2.85 14.98
C THR A 124 2.68 3.09 14.41
N LEU A 125 2.94 4.24 13.79
CA LEU A 125 4.22 4.55 13.17
C LEU A 125 5.20 5.10 14.22
N GLU A 126 6.46 4.73 14.08
CA GLU A 126 7.57 5.23 14.91
C GLU A 126 8.19 6.46 14.23
N GLU A 127 8.49 7.50 15.02
CA GLU A 127 8.94 8.80 14.50
C GLU A 127 10.33 8.76 13.84
N ASP A 128 11.16 7.76 14.13
CA ASP A 128 12.53 7.61 13.63
C ASP A 128 12.64 6.61 12.46
N LYS A 129 11.51 6.10 11.95
CA LYS A 129 11.47 5.14 10.84
C LYS A 129 10.92 5.77 9.57
N LYS A 130 11.34 5.20 8.44
CA LYS A 130 10.85 5.53 7.10
C LYS A 130 9.76 4.53 6.68
N TYR A 131 8.71 5.01 6.04
CA TYR A 131 7.57 4.18 5.64
C TYR A 131 7.15 4.40 4.20
N VAL A 132 6.77 3.33 3.52
CA VAL A 132 6.15 3.38 2.20
C VAL A 132 4.70 2.90 2.29
N PHE A 133 3.76 3.80 2.05
CA PHE A 133 2.32 3.54 1.99
C PHE A 133 1.99 2.95 0.62
N THR A 134 1.59 1.68 0.60
CA THR A 134 1.48 0.89 -0.65
C THR A 134 0.13 1.02 -1.36
N ASP A 135 -0.86 1.63 -0.71
CA ASP A 135 -2.25 1.69 -1.16
C ASP A 135 -2.90 3.08 -1.02
N VAL A 136 -2.17 4.15 -1.36
CA VAL A 136 -2.76 5.50 -1.43
C VAL A 136 -3.82 5.53 -2.53
N ARG A 137 -5.10 5.63 -2.16
CA ARG A 137 -6.25 5.59 -3.08
C ARG A 137 -7.23 6.73 -2.86
N PHE A 138 -7.30 7.26 -1.64
CA PHE A 138 -8.24 8.32 -1.28
C PHE A 138 -7.53 9.66 -1.10
N VAL A 139 -8.27 10.75 -1.33
CA VAL A 139 -7.76 12.13 -1.19
C VAL A 139 -7.11 12.36 0.17
N ASN A 140 -7.71 11.82 1.24
CA ASN A 140 -7.21 12.02 2.59
C ASN A 140 -5.96 11.18 2.91
N GLU A 141 -5.78 10.03 2.26
CA GLU A 141 -4.55 9.24 2.36
C GLU A 141 -3.39 9.94 1.68
N HIS A 142 -3.65 10.51 0.49
CA HIS A 142 -2.71 11.37 -0.21
C HIS A 142 -2.31 12.57 0.66
N GLN A 143 -3.29 13.33 1.16
CA GLN A 143 -3.05 14.48 2.02
C GLN A 143 -2.29 14.13 3.30
N ALA A 144 -2.48 12.93 3.85
CA ALA A 144 -1.77 12.50 5.05
C ALA A 144 -0.27 12.32 4.80
N VAL A 145 0.12 11.86 3.61
CA VAL A 145 1.52 11.77 3.18
C VAL A 145 2.05 13.16 2.80
N ASP A 146 1.31 13.89 1.97
CA ASP A 146 1.68 15.22 1.44
C ASP A 146 1.95 16.26 2.55
N SER A 147 1.03 16.38 3.51
CA SER A 147 1.16 17.32 4.64
C SER A 147 2.37 17.05 5.56
N ARG A 148 3.04 15.90 5.39
CA ARG A 148 4.25 15.51 6.14
C ARG A 148 5.50 15.55 5.27
N LEU A 149 5.46 16.29 4.16
CA LEU A 149 6.56 16.40 3.19
C LEU A 149 6.98 15.02 2.65
N GLY A 150 6.01 14.11 2.53
CA GLY A 150 6.23 12.79 1.95
C GLY A 150 6.21 12.83 0.44
N LEU A 151 6.97 11.94 -0.19
CA LEU A 151 7.08 11.83 -1.65
C LEU A 151 5.96 10.94 -2.21
N LEU A 152 5.19 11.46 -3.15
CA LEU A 152 4.05 10.78 -3.76
C LEU A 152 4.38 10.33 -5.18
N ILE A 153 4.35 9.01 -5.39
CA ILE A 153 4.76 8.36 -6.63
C ILE A 153 3.57 7.63 -7.25
N LYS A 154 3.22 7.99 -8.49
CA LYS A 154 2.30 7.23 -9.31
C LYS A 154 3.05 6.18 -10.13
N ILE A 155 2.55 4.95 -10.16
CA ILE A 155 3.14 3.85 -10.92
C ILE A 155 2.14 3.40 -11.99
N ASN A 156 2.58 3.46 -13.24
CA ASN A 156 1.79 3.05 -14.40
C ASN A 156 2.52 1.95 -15.15
N ARG A 157 1.80 0.95 -15.66
CA ARG A 157 2.36 -0.08 -16.54
C ARG A 157 1.64 -0.04 -17.88
N PRO A 158 2.33 0.20 -19.01
CA PRO A 158 1.69 0.19 -20.31
C PRO A 158 1.00 -1.16 -20.59
N GLY A 159 -0.22 -1.11 -21.10
CA GLY A 159 -1.01 -2.31 -21.40
C GLY A 159 -1.69 -2.97 -20.20
N THR A 160 -1.65 -2.37 -19.00
CA THR A 160 -2.53 -2.75 -17.89
C THR A 160 -3.66 -1.74 -17.75
N GLU A 161 -4.89 -2.22 -17.88
CA GLU A 161 -6.10 -1.43 -17.65
C GLU A 161 -6.60 -1.60 -16.20
N PRO A 162 -7.42 -0.66 -15.68
CA PRO A 162 -8.07 -0.83 -14.39
C PRO A 162 -8.88 -2.12 -14.34
N ALA A 163 -8.67 -2.94 -13.32
CA ALA A 163 -9.29 -4.26 -13.24
C ALA A 163 -10.78 -4.23 -12.88
N ASN A 164 -11.33 -3.10 -12.39
CA ASN A 164 -12.71 -3.03 -11.87
C ASN A 164 -13.39 -1.67 -12.16
N ASP A 165 -14.68 -1.74 -12.48
CA ASP A 165 -15.63 -0.62 -12.69
C ASP A 165 -16.27 -0.10 -11.38
N HIS A 166 -15.77 -0.51 -10.20
CA HIS A 166 -16.39 -0.13 -8.94
C HIS A 166 -16.03 1.31 -8.55
N THR A 167 -17.08 2.12 -8.42
CA THR A 167 -17.21 3.57 -8.24
C THR A 167 -16.40 4.22 -7.11
N SER A 168 -15.66 3.46 -6.29
CA SER A 168 -14.81 3.98 -5.21
C SER A 168 -13.36 4.24 -5.65
N GLU A 169 -12.95 3.79 -6.83
CA GLU A 169 -11.61 4.04 -7.40
C GLU A 169 -11.67 5.20 -8.40
N GLN A 170 -11.95 6.42 -7.95
CA GLN A 170 -11.59 7.58 -8.76
C GLN A 170 -10.06 7.70 -8.73
N ASP A 171 -9.43 7.55 -9.89
CA ASP A 171 -7.99 7.79 -10.04
C ASP A 171 -7.68 9.21 -9.53
N LEU A 172 -6.65 9.34 -8.70
CA LEU A 172 -6.28 10.64 -8.17
C LEU A 172 -5.67 11.48 -9.31
N PRO A 173 -5.90 12.82 -9.32
CA PRO A 173 -5.37 13.66 -10.38
C PRO A 173 -3.86 13.51 -10.57
N ASN A 174 -3.40 13.31 -11.80
CA ASN A 174 -1.97 13.08 -12.08
C ASN A 174 -1.06 14.19 -11.53
N GLN A 175 -1.54 15.43 -11.50
CA GLN A 175 -0.81 16.59 -10.97
C GLN A 175 -0.58 16.58 -9.44
N TRP A 176 -1.16 15.61 -8.73
CA TRP A 176 -0.98 15.46 -7.28
C TRP A 176 0.21 14.58 -6.92
N PHE A 177 0.93 14.04 -7.91
CA PHE A 177 2.09 13.19 -7.68
C PHE A 177 3.37 13.92 -8.06
N ASP A 178 4.38 13.81 -7.20
CA ASP A 178 5.70 14.40 -7.42
C ASP A 178 6.47 13.68 -8.53
N ALA A 179 6.22 12.38 -8.67
CA ALA A 179 6.86 11.57 -9.69
C ALA A 179 5.91 10.52 -10.28
N THR A 180 6.18 10.12 -11.53
CA THR A 180 5.53 8.99 -12.18
C THR A 180 6.57 7.98 -12.65
N ILE A 181 6.43 6.73 -12.22
CA ILE A 181 7.20 5.59 -12.72
C ILE A 181 6.39 4.90 -13.81
N VAL A 182 6.97 4.82 -15.02
CA VAL A 182 6.48 3.95 -16.09
C VAL A 182 7.17 2.60 -15.95
N ASN A 183 6.44 1.56 -15.58
CA ASN A 183 6.93 0.19 -15.42
C ASN A 183 6.78 -0.61 -16.72
N ASP A 184 7.67 -0.36 -17.68
CA ASP A 184 7.67 -0.90 -19.05
C ASP A 184 8.90 -1.77 -19.37
N GLY A 185 9.72 -2.09 -18.36
CA GLY A 185 10.98 -2.79 -18.53
C GLY A 185 11.17 -3.96 -17.57
N THR A 186 12.43 -4.26 -17.29
CA THR A 186 12.87 -5.28 -16.33
C THR A 186 12.81 -4.75 -14.89
N LEU A 187 13.03 -5.65 -13.92
CA LEU A 187 13.16 -5.25 -12.51
C LEU A 187 14.37 -4.34 -12.27
N GLU A 188 15.43 -4.48 -13.06
CA GLU A 188 16.62 -3.62 -12.99
C GLU A 188 16.32 -2.20 -13.52
N ASP A 189 15.54 -2.09 -14.60
CA ASP A 189 15.04 -0.81 -15.10
C ASP A 189 14.15 -0.13 -14.05
N LEU A 190 13.28 -0.90 -13.39
CA LEU A 190 12.43 -0.40 -12.32
C LEU A 190 13.26 0.10 -11.13
N ASN A 191 14.30 -0.64 -10.72
CA ASN A 191 15.22 -0.23 -9.67
C ASN A 191 15.93 1.08 -10.02
N THR A 192 16.43 1.20 -11.24
CA THR A 192 17.07 2.43 -11.74
C THR A 192 16.12 3.62 -11.66
N LYS A 193 14.87 3.48 -12.11
CA LYS A 193 13.85 4.53 -12.04
C LYS A 193 13.53 4.95 -10.59
N VAL A 194 13.43 4.00 -9.66
CA VAL A 194 13.23 4.31 -8.24
C VAL A 194 14.42 5.10 -7.70
N ARG A 195 15.65 4.63 -7.96
CA ARG A 195 16.88 5.31 -7.51
C ARG A 195 16.95 6.75 -8.02
N ASP A 196 16.61 6.97 -9.29
CA ASP A 196 16.70 8.30 -9.90
C ASP A 196 15.67 9.26 -9.29
N ILE A 197 14.46 8.79 -8.99
CA ILE A 197 13.44 9.57 -8.25
C ILE A 197 13.95 9.94 -6.85
N LEU A 198 14.51 8.98 -6.12
CA LEU A 198 15.02 9.23 -4.76
C LEU A 198 16.17 10.24 -4.71
N ARG A 199 16.90 10.43 -5.81
CA ARG A 199 17.97 11.45 -5.92
C ARG A 199 17.45 12.86 -6.18
N LEU A 200 16.21 12.99 -6.64
CA LEU A 200 15.57 14.27 -6.97
C LEU A 200 14.63 14.76 -5.88
N ALA A 201 14.35 13.91 -4.88
CA ALA A 201 13.46 14.15 -3.75
C ALA A 201 14.12 14.96 -2.63
#